data_AF-A0A931FAM3-F1
#
_entry.id   AF-A0A931FAM3-F1
#
_cell.length_a   1.000
_cell.length_b   1.000
_cell.length_c   1.000
_cell.angle_alpha   90.00
_cell.angle_beta   90.00
_cell.angle_gamma   90.00
#
_symmetry.space_group_name_H-M   'P 1'
#
loop_
_entity.id
_entity.type
_entity.pdbx_description
1 polymer ?
#
loop_
_entity_poly.entity_id
_entity_poly.type
_entity_poly.pdbx_seq_one_letter_code
_entity_poly.pdbx_strand_id
1 'polypeptide(L)'
;MQQLPTDARPAPSLTTTVFGVLAVLGAVALAGWIMVVGPIHNLVYDTDNAGLPGSYTATKCWTEGSGKSSHSVCLGTFRSTDGSVVVRDLQLERTAASVGVPLTVRREADGTDYAQPGFANAAMDVALCLLTLSGLGLALAVIGVSPKSVTVEKRKGSGKDPGAHAKPQSQPPNPAPWRQLIAFGPALMSSMMALGGITAVVAFVAKIVSRF
;
A
#
# COMPACT_ATOMS: atom_id res chain seq x y z
N MET A 1 42.00 -4.50 41.44
CA MET A 1 41.41 -5.07 40.21
C MET A 1 40.06 -4.39 40.00
N GLN A 2 39.93 -3.52 39.00
CA GLN A 2 38.65 -2.86 38.67
C GLN A 2 37.75 -3.89 37.97
N GLN A 3 36.63 -4.24 38.60
CA GLN A 3 35.59 -5.03 37.94
C GLN A 3 35.01 -4.19 36.81
N LEU A 4 35.23 -4.63 35.58
CA LEU A 4 34.60 -4.05 34.40
C LEU A 4 33.08 -4.20 34.57
N PRO A 5 32.30 -3.12 34.59
CA PRO A 5 30.85 -3.23 34.72
C PRO A 5 30.31 -4.03 33.54
N THR A 6 29.81 -5.23 33.82
CA THR A 6 29.16 -6.08 32.85
C THR A 6 27.86 -5.40 32.45
N ASP A 7 27.86 -4.75 31.28
CA ASP A 7 26.66 -4.19 30.66
C ASP A 7 25.66 -5.31 30.36
N ALA A 8 24.80 -5.61 31.33
CA ALA A 8 23.68 -6.52 31.16
C ALA A 8 22.64 -5.84 30.28
N ARG A 9 22.72 -6.06 28.96
CA ARG A 9 21.69 -5.62 28.03
C ARG A 9 20.36 -6.29 28.43
N PRO A 10 19.28 -5.53 28.66
CA PRO A 10 17.98 -6.12 28.95
C PRO A 10 17.56 -6.99 27.77
N ALA A 11 17.22 -8.25 28.05
CA ALA A 11 16.71 -9.17 27.06
C ALA A 11 15.38 -8.62 26.50
N PRO A 12 15.17 -8.63 25.18
CA PRO A 12 13.93 -8.16 24.59
C PRO A 12 12.74 -8.97 25.15
N SER A 13 11.66 -8.27 25.53
CA SER A 13 10.42 -8.92 25.95
C SER A 13 9.77 -9.61 24.75
N LEU A 14 9.68 -10.94 24.84
CA LEU A 14 9.19 -11.82 23.78
C LEU A 14 7.79 -11.42 23.28
N THR A 15 6.96 -10.86 24.16
CA THR A 15 5.60 -10.38 23.86
C THR A 15 5.56 -9.26 22.84
N THR A 16 6.45 -8.25 22.94
CA THR A 16 6.47 -7.10 22.03
C THR A 16 6.85 -7.51 20.62
N THR A 17 7.80 -8.46 20.49
CA THR A 17 8.20 -9.01 19.20
C THR A 17 7.06 -9.77 18.53
N VAL A 18 6.31 -10.57 19.29
CA VAL A 18 5.19 -11.36 18.75
C VAL A 18 4.07 -10.45 18.22
N PHE A 19 3.66 -9.42 18.97
CA PHE A 19 2.63 -8.48 18.49
C PHE A 19 3.06 -7.70 17.25
N GLY A 20 4.33 -7.27 17.20
CA GLY A 20 4.86 -6.58 16.01
C GLY A 20 4.83 -7.46 14.77
N VAL A 21 5.28 -8.72 14.89
CA VAL A 21 5.26 -9.69 13.78
C VAL A 21 3.83 -9.98 13.33
N LEU A 22 2.90 -10.21 14.27
CA LEU A 22 1.49 -10.47 13.94
C LEU A 22 0.84 -9.27 13.24
N ALA A 23 1.12 -8.05 13.67
CA ALA A 23 0.60 -6.84 13.02
C ALA A 23 1.12 -6.69 11.59
N VAL A 24 2.41 -6.96 11.35
CA VAL A 24 3.00 -6.93 10.00
C VAL A 24 2.39 -8.01 9.11
N LEU A 25 2.27 -9.24 9.61
CA LEU A 25 1.64 -10.33 8.85
C LEU A 25 0.17 -10.02 8.54
N GLY A 26 -0.58 -9.45 9.48
CA GLY A 26 -1.95 -9.00 9.26
C GLY A 26 -2.05 -7.90 8.20
N ALA A 27 -1.15 -6.92 8.22
CA ALA A 27 -1.09 -5.86 7.22
C ALA A 27 -0.73 -6.38 5.82
N VAL A 28 0.22 -7.31 5.72
CA VAL A 28 0.60 -7.95 4.46
C VAL A 28 -0.54 -8.81 3.91
N ALA A 29 -1.21 -9.59 4.77
CA ALA A 29 -2.35 -10.40 4.38
C ALA A 29 -3.52 -9.53 3.89
N LEU A 30 -3.82 -8.44 4.60
CA LEU A 30 -4.86 -7.49 4.20
C LEU A 30 -4.52 -6.80 2.88
N ALA A 31 -3.28 -6.34 2.71
CA ALA A 31 -2.81 -5.73 1.46
C ALA A 31 -2.89 -6.72 0.30
N GLY A 32 -2.43 -7.96 0.50
CA GLY A 32 -2.53 -9.03 -0.49
C GLY A 32 -3.98 -9.34 -0.84
N TRP A 33 -4.87 -9.37 0.14
CA TRP A 33 -6.30 -9.58 -0.08
C TRP A 33 -6.95 -8.44 -0.88
N ILE A 34 -6.65 -7.18 -0.55
CA ILE A 34 -7.13 -6.01 -1.30
C ILE A 34 -6.66 -6.07 -2.76
N MET A 35 -5.40 -6.48 -2.98
CA MET A 35 -4.83 -6.62 -4.33
C MET A 35 -5.50 -7.74 -5.13
N VAL A 36 -5.77 -8.88 -4.51
CA VAL A 36 -6.40 -10.04 -5.16
C VAL A 36 -7.86 -9.75 -5.50
N VAL A 37 -8.63 -9.17 -4.57
CA VAL A 37 -10.07 -8.97 -4.77
C VAL A 37 -10.37 -7.78 -5.68
N GLY A 38 -9.49 -6.78 -5.76
CA GLY A 38 -9.72 -5.58 -6.56
C GLY A 38 -8.98 -5.58 -7.90
N PRO A 39 -7.80 -4.95 -7.97
CA PRO A 39 -7.21 -4.49 -9.23
C PRO A 39 -6.63 -5.62 -10.10
N ILE A 40 -6.16 -6.73 -9.52
CA ILE A 40 -5.40 -7.71 -10.31
C ILE A 40 -6.29 -8.38 -11.38
N HIS A 41 -7.56 -8.64 -11.08
CA HIS A 41 -8.47 -9.24 -12.05
C HIS A 41 -8.74 -8.29 -13.23
N ASN A 42 -8.91 -6.99 -12.96
CA ASN A 42 -9.20 -6.00 -13.98
C ASN A 42 -7.96 -5.61 -14.79
N LEU A 43 -6.76 -5.61 -14.18
CA LEU A 43 -5.54 -5.16 -14.82
C LEU A 43 -5.19 -5.97 -16.08
N VAL A 44 -5.46 -7.28 -16.08
CA VAL A 44 -5.17 -8.12 -17.25
C VAL A 44 -6.10 -7.79 -18.43
N TYR A 45 -7.36 -7.43 -18.13
CA TYR A 45 -8.32 -7.00 -19.15
C TYR A 45 -8.07 -5.56 -19.60
N ASP A 46 -7.67 -4.67 -18.69
CA ASP A 46 -7.35 -3.27 -18.97
C ASP A 46 -6.06 -3.11 -19.80
N THR A 47 -5.10 -4.04 -19.66
CA THR A 47 -3.84 -4.06 -20.42
C THR A 47 -3.96 -4.76 -21.78
N ASP A 48 -5.18 -5.10 -22.23
CA ASP A 48 -5.43 -5.77 -23.51
C ASP A 48 -4.85 -7.20 -23.60
N ASN A 49 -4.41 -7.78 -22.48
CA ASN A 49 -3.70 -9.07 -22.44
C ASN A 49 -4.61 -10.29 -22.26
N ALA A 50 -5.85 -10.11 -21.78
CA ALA A 50 -6.82 -11.20 -21.63
C ALA A 50 -8.21 -10.85 -22.16
N GLY A 51 -9.05 -11.87 -22.31
CA GLY A 51 -10.40 -11.73 -22.85
C GLY A 51 -10.45 -11.73 -24.39
N LEU A 52 -11.67 -11.85 -24.92
CA LEU A 52 -11.93 -11.88 -26.36
C LEU A 52 -12.20 -10.44 -26.86
N PRO A 53 -11.32 -9.86 -27.69
CA PRO A 53 -11.53 -8.51 -28.21
C PRO A 53 -12.71 -8.48 -29.17
N GLY A 54 -13.43 -7.35 -29.19
CA GLY A 54 -14.52 -7.12 -30.12
C GLY A 54 -15.05 -5.70 -30.12
N SER A 55 -16.12 -5.51 -30.88
CA SER A 55 -16.87 -4.26 -30.95
C SER A 55 -18.25 -4.44 -30.34
N TYR A 56 -18.63 -3.55 -29.45
CA TYR A 56 -19.98 -3.38 -28.96
C TYR A 56 -20.67 -2.23 -29.70
N THR A 57 -21.92 -2.41 -30.12
CA THR A 57 -22.73 -1.33 -30.70
C THR A 57 -24.04 -1.22 -29.94
N ALA A 58 -24.23 -0.08 -29.26
CA ALA A 58 -25.44 0.19 -28.52
C ALA A 58 -26.62 0.44 -29.48
N THR A 59 -27.77 -0.16 -29.18
CA THR A 59 -29.05 0.07 -29.87
C THR A 59 -29.94 1.02 -29.08
N LYS A 60 -29.87 0.97 -27.74
CA LYS A 60 -30.65 1.83 -26.86
C LYS A 60 -29.83 2.16 -25.62
N CYS A 61 -29.82 3.42 -25.21
CA CYS A 61 -29.24 3.85 -23.94
C CYS A 61 -30.28 4.59 -23.11
N TRP A 62 -30.26 4.40 -21.80
CA TRP A 62 -31.07 5.12 -20.83
C TRP A 62 -30.28 5.34 -19.54
N THR A 63 -30.79 6.17 -18.65
CA THR A 63 -30.20 6.40 -17.34
C THR A 63 -31.00 5.62 -16.31
N GLU A 64 -30.34 4.76 -15.54
CA GLU A 64 -30.93 4.09 -14.38
C GLU A 64 -30.51 4.76 -13.08
N GLY A 65 -31.38 4.69 -12.07
CA GLY A 65 -31.17 5.31 -10.77
C GLY A 65 -31.69 6.76 -10.68
N SER A 66 -31.42 7.41 -9.55
CA SER A 66 -31.85 8.78 -9.26
C SER A 66 -30.77 9.55 -8.52
N GLY A 67 -30.68 10.86 -8.79
CA GLY A 67 -29.70 11.76 -8.17
C GLY A 67 -28.25 11.34 -8.43
N LYS A 68 -27.44 11.31 -7.35
CA LYS A 68 -26.00 11.01 -7.40
C LYS A 68 -25.68 9.54 -7.74
N SER A 69 -26.67 8.66 -7.72
CA SER A 69 -26.51 7.24 -8.06
C SER A 69 -27.05 6.92 -9.46
N SER A 70 -27.36 7.95 -10.25
CA SER A 70 -27.76 7.76 -11.64
C SER A 70 -26.56 7.33 -12.50
N HIS A 71 -26.77 6.36 -13.39
CA HIS A 71 -25.74 5.87 -14.31
C HIS A 71 -26.34 5.49 -15.65
N SER A 72 -25.54 5.60 -16.71
CA SER A 72 -25.96 5.19 -18.05
C SER A 72 -25.93 3.68 -18.19
N VAL A 73 -26.99 3.15 -18.80
CA VAL A 73 -27.15 1.75 -19.16
C VAL A 73 -27.45 1.71 -20.66
N CYS A 74 -26.67 0.93 -21.40
CA CYS A 74 -26.86 0.76 -22.84
C CYS A 74 -27.09 -0.71 -23.14
N LEU A 75 -28.14 -1.01 -23.91
CA LEU A 75 -28.39 -2.31 -24.53
C LEU A 75 -27.83 -2.30 -25.96
N GLY A 76 -27.25 -3.41 -26.41
CA GLY A 76 -26.60 -3.47 -27.71
C GLY A 76 -26.17 -4.87 -28.12
N THR A 77 -25.29 -4.94 -29.12
CA THR A 77 -24.72 -6.19 -29.62
C THR A 77 -23.21 -6.14 -29.53
N PHE A 78 -22.62 -7.15 -28.91
CA PHE A 78 -21.19 -7.42 -28.97
C PHE A 78 -20.88 -8.37 -30.12
N ARG A 79 -19.80 -8.09 -30.84
CA ARG A 79 -19.24 -8.94 -31.87
C ARG A 79 -17.75 -9.04 -31.68
N SER A 80 -17.23 -10.25 -31.52
CA SER A 80 -15.79 -10.48 -31.44
C SER A 80 -15.09 -10.08 -32.74
N THR A 81 -13.81 -9.72 -32.66
CA THR A 81 -13.02 -9.25 -33.81
C THR A 81 -12.91 -10.30 -34.91
N ASP A 82 -12.86 -11.58 -34.55
CA ASP A 82 -12.87 -12.73 -35.46
C ASP A 82 -14.28 -13.09 -35.96
N GLY A 83 -15.33 -12.46 -35.43
CA GLY A 83 -16.73 -12.71 -35.74
C GLY A 83 -17.27 -14.06 -35.26
N SER A 84 -16.49 -14.84 -34.51
CA SER A 84 -16.89 -16.17 -34.01
C SER A 84 -17.96 -16.10 -32.93
N VAL A 85 -17.98 -15.00 -32.16
CA VAL A 85 -18.91 -14.76 -31.05
C VAL A 85 -19.72 -13.49 -31.34
N VAL A 86 -21.04 -13.65 -31.33
CA VAL A 86 -21.99 -12.54 -31.40
C VAL A 86 -22.96 -12.67 -30.23
N VAL A 87 -22.95 -11.69 -29.34
CA VAL A 87 -23.85 -11.62 -28.19
C VAL A 87 -24.81 -10.46 -28.42
N ARG A 88 -26.09 -10.79 -28.60
CA ARG A 88 -27.16 -9.80 -28.76
C ARG A 88 -27.74 -9.44 -27.40
N ASP A 89 -28.40 -8.28 -27.36
CA ASP A 89 -29.08 -7.77 -26.16
C ASP A 89 -28.15 -7.71 -24.94
N LEU A 90 -26.87 -7.42 -25.18
CA LEU A 90 -25.89 -7.21 -24.12
C LEU A 90 -26.14 -5.86 -23.47
N GLN A 91 -26.17 -5.84 -22.15
CA GLN A 91 -26.29 -4.64 -21.34
C GLN A 91 -24.90 -4.22 -20.85
N LEU A 92 -24.48 -3.00 -21.20
CA LEU A 92 -23.31 -2.35 -20.61
C LEU A 92 -23.78 -1.27 -19.63
N GLU A 93 -23.35 -1.41 -18.38
CA GLU A 93 -23.59 -0.43 -17.34
C GLU A 93 -22.38 0.48 -17.16
N ARG A 94 -22.61 1.74 -16.74
CA ARG A 94 -21.57 2.72 -16.38
C ARG A 94 -20.50 2.96 -17.46
N THR A 95 -20.80 2.60 -18.69
CA THR A 95 -19.91 2.73 -19.84
C THR A 95 -20.44 3.83 -20.74
N ALA A 96 -19.55 4.71 -21.20
CA ALA A 96 -19.89 5.80 -22.11
C ALA A 96 -20.04 5.29 -23.56
N ALA A 97 -21.10 4.51 -23.81
CA ALA A 97 -21.46 4.09 -25.16
C ALA A 97 -22.46 5.07 -25.80
N SER A 98 -22.34 5.26 -27.11
CA SER A 98 -23.31 6.03 -27.91
C SER A 98 -24.06 5.10 -28.86
N VAL A 99 -25.35 5.36 -29.06
CA VAL A 99 -26.20 4.55 -29.94
C VAL A 99 -25.65 4.57 -31.37
N GLY A 100 -25.46 3.39 -31.96
CA GLY A 100 -24.96 3.21 -33.33
C GLY A 100 -23.46 3.44 -33.51
N VAL A 101 -22.73 3.90 -32.49
CA VAL A 101 -21.28 4.08 -32.56
C VAL A 101 -20.60 2.82 -32.01
N PRO A 102 -19.71 2.17 -32.79
CA PRO A 102 -18.98 1.01 -32.30
C PRO A 102 -18.00 1.43 -31.19
N LEU A 103 -18.05 0.69 -30.09
CA LEU A 103 -17.18 0.82 -28.93
C LEU A 103 -16.30 -0.42 -28.83
N THR A 104 -14.97 -0.25 -28.77
CA THR A 104 -14.06 -1.36 -28.52
C THR A 104 -14.21 -1.84 -27.08
N VAL A 105 -14.54 -3.11 -26.90
CA VAL A 105 -14.65 -3.75 -25.59
C VAL A 105 -14.04 -5.15 -25.64
N ARG A 106 -13.68 -5.70 -24.48
CA ARG A 106 -13.22 -7.08 -24.35
C ARG A 106 -14.20 -7.86 -23.49
N ARG A 107 -14.57 -9.05 -23.97
CA ARG A 107 -15.38 -9.99 -23.19
C ARG A 107 -14.46 -10.79 -22.28
N GLU A 108 -14.81 -10.88 -20.99
CA GLU A 108 -14.07 -11.72 -20.03
C GLU A 108 -14.16 -13.21 -20.38
N ALA A 109 -13.24 -14.01 -19.84
CA ALA A 109 -13.12 -15.42 -20.20
C ALA A 109 -14.31 -16.28 -19.73
N ASP A 110 -14.93 -15.91 -18.60
CA ASP A 110 -16.18 -16.49 -18.11
C ASP A 110 -17.40 -16.00 -18.91
N GLY A 111 -17.24 -14.88 -19.62
CA GLY A 111 -18.25 -14.26 -20.45
C GLY A 111 -19.36 -13.57 -19.68
N THR A 112 -19.17 -13.32 -18.38
CA THR A 112 -20.13 -12.58 -17.53
C THR A 112 -20.01 -11.08 -17.75
N ASP A 113 -18.78 -10.60 -17.92
CA ASP A 113 -18.47 -9.18 -17.92
C ASP A 113 -17.73 -8.72 -19.18
N TYR A 114 -17.73 -7.39 -19.36
CA TYR A 114 -17.13 -6.71 -20.51
C TYR A 114 -16.38 -5.48 -20.03
N ALA A 115 -15.08 -5.45 -20.30
CA ALA A 115 -14.22 -4.34 -19.94
C ALA A 115 -13.99 -3.43 -21.15
N GLN A 116 -14.04 -2.12 -20.93
CA GLN A 116 -13.51 -1.16 -21.90
C GLN A 116 -12.03 -0.94 -21.58
N PRO A 117 -11.09 -1.30 -22.47
CA PRO A 117 -9.68 -1.03 -22.24
C PRO A 117 -9.47 0.47 -22.13
N GLY A 118 -8.82 0.91 -21.05
CA GLY A 118 -8.66 2.33 -20.76
C GLY A 118 -7.45 2.58 -19.87
N PHE A 119 -6.57 3.48 -20.33
CA PHE A 119 -5.38 3.88 -19.56
C PHE A 119 -5.73 4.43 -18.18
N ALA A 120 -6.85 5.15 -18.06
CA ALA A 120 -7.27 5.72 -16.79
C ALA A 120 -7.56 4.66 -15.72
N ASN A 121 -8.16 3.54 -16.09
CA ASN A 121 -8.47 2.44 -15.15
C ASN A 121 -7.18 1.74 -14.73
N ALA A 122 -6.34 1.35 -15.69
CA ALA A 122 -5.04 0.75 -15.41
C ALA A 122 -4.15 1.67 -14.55
N ALA A 123 -4.15 2.98 -14.82
CA ALA A 123 -3.38 3.95 -14.04
C ALA A 123 -3.89 4.08 -12.61
N MET A 124 -5.21 4.05 -12.41
CA MET A 124 -5.82 4.08 -11.07
C MET A 124 -5.47 2.81 -10.28
N ASP A 125 -5.51 1.64 -10.93
CA ASP A 125 -5.14 0.37 -10.32
C ASP A 125 -3.66 0.35 -9.92
N VAL A 126 -2.77 0.78 -10.82
CA VAL A 126 -1.33 0.91 -10.52
C VAL A 126 -1.11 1.93 -9.39
N ALA A 127 -1.81 3.06 -9.39
CA ALA A 127 -1.70 4.06 -8.33
C ALA A 127 -2.14 3.51 -6.97
N LEU A 128 -3.24 2.75 -6.93
CA LEU A 128 -3.71 2.09 -5.71
C LEU A 128 -2.71 1.03 -5.22
N CYS A 129 -2.10 0.29 -6.15
CA CYS A 129 -1.04 -0.66 -5.81
C CYS A 129 0.15 0.04 -5.14
N LEU A 130 0.64 1.12 -5.75
CA LEU A 130 1.77 1.90 -5.24
C LEU A 130 1.46 2.56 -3.89
N LEU A 131 0.25 3.09 -3.73
CA LEU A 131 -0.21 3.68 -2.47
C LEU A 131 -0.17 2.64 -1.34
N THR A 132 -0.68 1.44 -1.60
CA THR A 132 -0.71 0.33 -0.62
C THR A 132 0.71 -0.10 -0.23
N LEU A 133 1.60 -0.26 -1.20
CA LEU A 133 3.00 -0.61 -0.95
C LEU A 133 3.73 0.49 -0.16
N SER A 134 3.46 1.76 -0.46
CA SER A 134 4.02 2.90 0.27
C SER A 134 3.55 2.94 1.73
N GLY A 135 2.26 2.69 1.97
CA GLY A 135 1.69 2.65 3.32
C GLY A 135 2.28 1.50 4.15
N LEU A 136 2.49 0.33 3.55
CA LEU A 136 3.16 -0.79 4.21
C LEU A 136 4.62 -0.45 4.55
N GLY A 137 5.35 0.15 3.62
CA GLY A 137 6.73 0.59 3.86
C GLY A 137 6.83 1.60 5.02
N LEU A 138 5.92 2.56 5.07
CA LEU A 138 5.85 3.54 6.17
C LEU A 138 5.55 2.87 7.51
N ALA A 139 4.60 1.92 7.55
CA ALA A 139 4.26 1.19 8.76
C ALA A 139 5.46 0.39 9.30
N LEU A 140 6.20 -0.30 8.42
CA LEU A 140 7.42 -1.02 8.77
C LEU A 140 8.51 -0.08 9.30
N ALA A 141 8.66 1.11 8.71
CA ALA A 141 9.60 2.11 9.19
C ALA A 141 9.26 2.55 10.63
N VAL A 142 8.00 2.86 10.92
CA VAL A 142 7.56 3.28 12.27
C VAL A 142 7.84 2.21 13.33
N ILE A 143 7.61 0.93 12.99
CA ILE A 143 7.92 -0.19 13.89
C ILE A 143 9.44 -0.30 14.11
N GLY A 144 10.24 -0.10 13.06
CA GLY A 144 11.71 -0.18 13.12
C GLY A 144 12.39 0.94 13.92
N VAL A 145 11.80 2.14 13.99
CA VAL A 145 12.43 3.31 14.65
C VAL A 145 12.09 3.42 16.14
N SER A 146 11.19 2.60 16.69
CA SER A 146 10.77 2.72 18.09
C SER A 146 11.96 2.51 19.05
N PRO A 147 12.43 3.56 19.75
CA PRO A 147 13.58 3.46 20.62
C PRO A 147 13.24 2.52 21.78
N LYS A 148 14.09 1.52 22.02
CA LYS A 148 14.00 0.69 23.22
C LYS A 148 14.18 1.60 24.44
N SER A 149 13.08 2.02 25.05
CA SER A 149 13.13 2.73 26.32
C SER A 149 13.69 1.76 27.36
N VAL A 150 14.94 2.00 27.77
CA VAL A 150 15.54 1.31 28.90
C VAL A 150 14.94 1.95 30.14
N THR A 151 13.83 1.39 30.61
CA THR A 151 13.35 1.68 31.96
C THR A 151 14.46 1.24 32.91
N VAL A 152 15.23 2.20 33.41
CA VAL A 152 16.18 1.98 34.49
C VAL A 152 15.33 1.62 35.70
N GLU A 153 15.15 0.32 35.91
CA GLU A 153 14.48 -0.20 37.08
C GLU A 153 15.29 0.26 38.29
N LYS A 154 14.74 1.28 38.95
CA LYS A 154 15.30 1.84 40.17
C LYS A 154 15.21 0.71 41.20
N ARG A 155 16.28 -0.10 41.30
CA ARG A 155 16.42 -1.14 42.32
C ARG A 155 15.95 -0.52 43.63
N LYS A 156 14.78 -0.96 44.09
CA LYS A 156 14.22 -0.58 45.37
C LYS A 156 15.11 -1.29 46.38
N GLY A 157 16.22 -0.65 46.71
CA GLY A 157 17.07 -1.03 47.81
C GLY A 157 16.20 -1.01 49.06
N SER A 158 15.67 -2.17 49.41
CA SER A 158 15.17 -2.49 50.73
C SER A 158 16.39 -2.61 51.65
N GLY A 159 17.07 -1.49 51.86
CA GLY A 159 18.19 -1.33 52.77
C GLY A 159 17.71 -0.42 53.89
N LYS A 160 17.21 -1.04 54.96
CA LYS A 160 16.90 -0.38 56.23
C LYS A 160 18.24 -0.10 56.93
N ASP A 161 18.92 0.97 56.52
CA ASP A 161 20.09 1.49 57.25
C ASP A 161 19.77 2.89 57.79
N PRO A 162 19.59 3.04 59.13
CA PRO A 162 19.48 4.34 59.76
C PRO A 162 20.88 4.89 60.01
N GLY A 163 21.22 5.95 59.29
CA GLY A 163 22.26 6.90 59.70
C GLY A 163 23.57 6.81 58.93
N ALA A 164 23.71 7.63 57.90
CA ALA A 164 24.96 8.33 57.61
C ALA A 164 24.74 9.45 56.58
N HIS A 165 25.36 10.58 56.89
CA HIS A 165 25.40 11.87 56.20
C HIS A 165 25.26 11.87 54.67
N ALA A 166 24.34 12.72 54.21
CA ALA A 166 24.17 13.12 52.83
C ALA A 166 25.47 13.72 52.25
N LYS A 167 26.00 13.11 51.20
CA LYS A 167 26.99 13.73 50.31
C LYS A 167 26.28 14.34 49.09
N PRO A 168 26.77 15.49 48.58
CA PRO A 168 26.15 16.21 47.48
C PRO A 168 26.20 15.39 46.20
N GLN A 169 25.03 15.23 45.60
CA GLN A 169 24.83 14.47 44.37
C GLN A 169 25.40 15.26 43.20
N SER A 170 26.59 14.87 42.74
CA SER A 170 27.25 15.43 41.57
C SER A 170 26.39 15.16 40.33
N GLN A 171 25.87 16.24 39.76
CA GLN A 171 25.14 16.26 38.50
C GLN A 171 25.94 15.55 37.41
N PRO A 172 25.37 14.58 36.68
CA PRO A 172 26.11 13.88 35.64
C PRO A 172 26.54 14.87 34.55
N PRO A 173 27.76 14.73 34.00
CA PRO A 173 28.29 15.64 33.00
C PRO A 173 27.38 15.64 31.76
N ASN A 174 27.11 16.84 31.27
CA ASN A 174 26.33 17.12 30.07
C ASN A 174 26.77 16.16 28.93
N PRO A 175 25.90 15.28 28.41
CA PRO A 175 26.29 14.33 27.38
C PRO A 175 26.77 15.11 26.16
N ALA A 176 28.01 14.83 25.75
CA ALA A 176 28.66 15.53 24.65
C ALA A 176 27.80 15.51 23.37
N PRO A 177 27.71 16.63 22.63
CA PRO A 177 26.74 16.84 21.53
C PRO A 177 26.83 15.81 20.40
N TRP A 178 27.99 15.16 20.23
CA TRP A 178 28.19 14.10 19.24
C TRP A 178 27.32 12.84 19.50
N ARG A 179 26.88 12.60 20.74
CA ARG A 179 25.97 11.47 21.03
C ARG A 179 24.56 11.68 20.47
N GLN A 180 24.13 12.93 20.27
CA GLN A 180 22.87 13.20 19.58
C GLN A 180 22.99 12.93 18.07
N LEU A 181 24.13 13.26 17.45
CA LEU A 181 24.38 12.99 16.03
C LEU A 181 24.32 11.49 15.67
N ILE A 182 24.78 10.60 16.55
CA ILE A 182 24.72 9.15 16.32
C ILE A 182 23.27 8.62 16.46
N ALA A 183 22.46 9.21 17.33
CA ALA A 183 21.06 8.81 17.50
C ALA A 183 20.18 9.21 16.31
N PHE A 184 20.51 10.31 15.61
CA PHE A 184 19.75 10.78 14.44
C PHE A 184 20.25 10.22 13.09
N GLY A 185 21.48 9.69 13.03
CA GLY A 185 22.07 9.16 11.78
C GLY A 185 21.24 8.10 11.05
N PRO A 186 20.70 7.07 11.73
CA PRO A 186 19.87 6.04 11.09
C PRO A 186 18.52 6.58 10.59
N ALA A 187 17.93 7.55 11.28
CA ALA A 187 16.66 8.16 10.88
C ALA A 187 16.81 9.03 9.62
N LEU A 188 17.95 9.72 9.47
CA LEU A 188 18.28 10.51 8.27
C LEU A 188 18.59 9.61 7.06
N MET A 189 19.30 8.49 7.22
CA MET A 189 19.56 7.57 6.11
C MET A 189 18.28 6.86 5.62
N SER A 190 17.39 6.46 6.53
CA SER A 190 16.11 5.85 6.15
C SER A 190 15.18 6.82 5.40
N SER A 191 15.21 8.10 5.76
CA SER A 191 14.41 9.12 5.05
C SER A 191 14.99 9.44 3.66
N MET A 192 16.31 9.43 3.47
CA MET A 192 16.91 9.60 2.13
C MET A 192 16.64 8.42 1.19
N MET A 193 16.60 7.18 1.68
CA MET A 193 16.26 6.01 0.85
C MET A 193 14.78 6.00 0.45
N ALA A 194 13.87 6.41 1.35
CA ALA A 194 12.44 6.52 1.05
C ALA A 194 12.15 7.57 -0.05
N LEU A 195 12.82 8.72 0.01
CA LEU A 195 12.72 9.77 -1.02
C LEU A 195 13.28 9.31 -2.38
N GLY A 196 14.41 8.60 -2.39
CA GLY A 196 14.99 8.03 -3.62
C GLY A 196 14.07 7.03 -4.32
N GLY A 197 13.43 6.15 -3.55
CA GLY A 197 12.47 5.16 -4.08
C GLY A 197 11.25 5.81 -4.73
N ILE A 198 10.66 6.83 -4.08
CA ILE A 198 9.50 7.55 -4.62
C ILE A 198 9.88 8.27 -5.92
N THR A 199 11.04 8.91 -5.97
CA THR A 199 11.49 9.66 -7.16
C THR A 199 11.73 8.74 -8.35
N ALA A 200 12.30 7.54 -8.12
CA ALA A 200 12.52 6.55 -9.16
C ALA A 200 11.21 5.97 -9.71
N VAL A 201 10.22 5.72 -8.84
CA VAL A 201 8.89 5.25 -9.25
C VAL A 201 8.16 6.33 -10.05
N VAL A 202 8.18 7.59 -9.61
CA VAL A 202 7.56 8.72 -10.34
C VAL A 202 8.22 8.90 -11.70
N ALA A 203 9.56 8.85 -11.78
CA ALA A 203 10.28 8.96 -13.04
C ALA A 203 10.00 7.79 -13.99
N PHE A 204 9.86 6.57 -13.46
CA PHE A 204 9.52 5.39 -14.24
C PHE A 204 8.09 5.47 -14.81
N VAL A 205 7.12 5.87 -13.99
CA VAL A 205 5.74 6.10 -14.43
C VAL A 205 5.69 7.20 -15.48
N ALA A 206 6.36 8.34 -15.27
CA ALA A 206 6.43 9.42 -16.27
C ALA A 206 7.07 8.98 -17.60
N LYS A 207 8.07 8.10 -17.54
CA LYS A 207 8.73 7.53 -18.72
C LYS A 207 7.86 6.53 -19.47
N ILE A 208 7.01 5.78 -18.77
CA ILE A 208 6.02 4.89 -19.40
C ILE A 208 4.94 5.74 -20.08
N VAL A 209 4.41 6.75 -19.39
CA VAL A 209 3.37 7.66 -19.92
C VAL A 209 3.84 8.37 -21.19
N SER A 210 5.10 8.79 -21.27
CA SER A 210 5.64 9.50 -22.44
C SER A 210 5.91 8.65 -23.68
N ARG A 211 5.73 7.32 -23.61
CA ARG A 211 5.89 6.41 -24.77
C ARG A 211 4.58 6.06 -25.47
N PHE A 212 3.46 6.57 -24.96
CA PHE A 212 2.13 6.42 -25.53
C PHE A 212 1.59 7.81 -25.89
#